data_AF-A0A947X7A5-F1
#
_entry.id   AF-A0A947X7A5-F1
#
_cell.length_a   1.000
_cell.length_b   1.000
_cell.length_c   1.000
_cell.angle_alpha   90.00
_cell.angle_beta   90.00
_cell.angle_gamma   90.00
#
_symmetry.space_group_name_H-M   'P 1'
#
loop_
_entity.id
_entity.type
_entity.pdbx_description
1 polymer ?
#
loop_
_entity_poly.entity_id
_entity_poly.type
_entity_poly.pdbx_seq_one_letter_code
_entity_poly.pdbx_strand_id
1 'polypeptide(L)'
;IKPGDVDDPRLPENSFDRIFLVHMYHEVTEPYAFIWRLRPALKPGGQVIVVDVDRPTNRHGMPPKLLFCEFEAVGYKLVEFIEKPDIAGYFARFEATGPAVAPAKIKGCAQR
;
A
#
# COMPACT_ATOMS: atom_id res chain seq x y z
N ILE A 1 -20.11 -12.28 -3.64
CA ILE A 1 -18.83 -11.56 -3.45
C ILE A 1 -18.09 -11.60 -4.79
N LYS A 2 -17.60 -10.47 -5.30
CA LYS A 2 -16.81 -10.43 -6.54
C LYS A 2 -15.32 -10.42 -6.17
N PRO A 3 -14.53 -11.44 -6.52
CA PRO A 3 -13.10 -11.46 -6.22
C PRO A 3 -12.31 -10.52 -7.13
N GLY A 4 -11.21 -10.00 -6.59
CA GLY A 4 -10.12 -9.39 -7.38
C GLY A 4 -9.20 -10.46 -8.00
N ASP A 5 -8.18 -10.00 -8.72
CA ASP A 5 -7.05 -10.79 -9.18
C ASP A 5 -5.82 -10.56 -8.28
N VAL A 6 -4.71 -11.24 -8.57
CA VAL A 6 -3.45 -11.14 -7.83
C VAL A 6 -2.88 -9.72 -7.80
N ASP A 7 -3.08 -8.96 -8.88
CA ASP A 7 -2.59 -7.61 -9.07
C ASP A 7 -3.69 -6.55 -9.06
N ASP A 8 -4.96 -6.95 -9.19
CA ASP A 8 -6.10 -6.04 -9.38
C ASP A 8 -7.22 -6.29 -8.36
N PRO A 9 -7.41 -5.40 -7.37
CA PRO A 9 -8.51 -5.57 -6.40
C PRO A 9 -9.88 -5.27 -7.01
N ARG A 10 -9.95 -4.81 -8.27
CA ARG A 10 -11.17 -4.53 -9.06
C ARG A 10 -12.17 -3.63 -8.33
N LEU A 11 -11.64 -2.70 -7.55
CA LEU A 11 -12.42 -1.72 -6.81
C LEU A 11 -13.05 -0.70 -7.77
N PRO A 12 -14.30 -0.26 -7.51
CA PRO A 12 -14.93 0.78 -8.30
C PRO A 12 -14.17 2.11 -8.19
N GLU A 13 -14.07 2.83 -9.31
CA GLU A 13 -13.39 4.11 -9.40
C GLU A 13 -14.02 5.16 -8.47
N ASN A 14 -13.20 6.10 -7.97
CA ASN A 14 -13.62 7.29 -7.21
C ASN A 14 -14.62 7.01 -6.07
N SER A 15 -14.45 5.88 -5.37
CA SER A 15 -15.46 5.36 -4.45
C SER A 15 -15.05 5.43 -2.99
N PHE A 16 -13.75 5.46 -2.69
CA PHE A 16 -13.26 5.31 -1.32
C PHE A 16 -12.52 6.54 -0.82
N ASP A 17 -12.91 7.00 0.36
CA ASP A 17 -12.14 7.96 1.14
C ASP A 17 -10.95 7.28 1.83
N ARG A 18 -11.13 6.04 2.31
CA ARG A 18 -10.09 5.26 2.99
C ARG A 18 -10.13 3.80 2.55
N ILE A 19 -8.97 3.22 2.29
CA ILE A 19 -8.79 1.79 2.04
C ILE A 19 -7.86 1.23 3.10
N PHE A 20 -8.28 0.21 3.84
CA PHE A 20 -7.49 -0.43 4.88
C PHE A 20 -6.93 -1.76 4.40
N LEU A 21 -5.62 -1.93 4.55
CA LEU A 21 -4.88 -3.17 4.34
C LEU A 21 -4.35 -3.62 5.70
N VAL A 22 -5.12 -4.47 6.38
CA VAL A 22 -4.80 -4.93 7.75
C VAL A 22 -4.18 -6.31 7.68
N HIS A 23 -2.90 -6.38 8.02
CA HIS A 23 -2.11 -7.62 8.08
C HIS A 23 -2.27 -8.51 6.83
N MET A 24 -2.19 -7.88 5.65
CA MET A 24 -2.42 -8.55 4.37
C MET A 24 -1.52 -8.06 3.23
N TYR A 25 -0.95 -6.87 3.34
CA TYR A 25 -0.18 -6.30 2.21
C TYR A 25 1.09 -7.11 1.93
N HIS A 26 1.71 -7.70 2.95
CA HIS A 26 2.85 -8.60 2.80
C HIS A 26 2.54 -9.93 2.08
N GLU A 27 1.25 -10.26 1.89
CA GLU A 27 0.81 -11.44 1.14
C GLU A 27 0.61 -11.15 -0.36
N VAL A 28 0.69 -9.87 -0.77
CA VAL A 28 0.49 -9.47 -2.16
C VAL A 28 1.74 -9.83 -2.98
N THR A 29 1.56 -10.65 -4.02
CA THR A 29 2.65 -11.13 -4.88
C THR A 29 3.11 -10.10 -5.91
N GLU A 30 2.21 -9.23 -6.35
CA GLU A 30 2.48 -8.14 -7.29
C GLU A 30 2.22 -6.76 -6.63
N PRO A 31 3.02 -6.38 -5.60
CA PRO A 31 2.70 -5.25 -4.71
C PRO A 31 2.58 -3.92 -5.46
N TYR A 32 3.47 -3.66 -6.41
CA TYR A 32 3.47 -2.42 -7.19
C TYR A 32 2.23 -2.28 -8.08
N ALA A 33 1.83 -3.36 -8.76
CA ALA A 33 0.65 -3.35 -9.59
C ALA A 33 -0.61 -3.19 -8.73
N PHE A 34 -0.68 -3.91 -7.60
CA PHE A 34 -1.77 -3.82 -6.64
C PHE A 34 -2.00 -2.40 -6.15
N ILE A 35 -0.97 -1.75 -5.59
CA ILE A 35 -1.12 -0.37 -5.09
C ILE A 35 -1.28 0.64 -6.23
N TRP A 36 -0.74 0.39 -7.43
CA TRP A 36 -1.01 1.24 -8.59
C TRP A 36 -2.49 1.22 -8.97
N ARG A 37 -3.11 0.03 -8.95
CA ARG A 37 -4.55 -0.16 -9.25
C ARG A 37 -5.48 0.25 -8.12
N LEU A 38 -4.98 0.50 -6.90
CA LEU A 38 -5.78 1.14 -5.85
C LEU A 38 -6.02 2.63 -6.14
N ARG A 39 -5.13 3.30 -6.88
CA ARG A 39 -5.22 4.75 -7.11
C ARG A 39 -6.56 5.19 -7.71
N PRO A 40 -7.08 4.57 -8.79
CA PRO A 40 -8.35 5.01 -9.40
C PRO A 40 -9.55 4.84 -8.47
N ALA A 41 -9.49 3.92 -7.49
CA ALA A 41 -10.56 3.67 -6.54
C ALA A 41 -10.67 4.78 -5.47
N LEU A 42 -9.61 5.55 -5.24
CA LEU A 42 -9.58 6.62 -4.27
C LEU A 42 -10.30 7.86 -4.78
N LYS A 43 -11.07 8.49 -3.91
CA LYS A 43 -11.57 9.85 -4.10
C LYS A 43 -10.43 10.88 -4.02
N PRO A 44 -10.62 12.14 -4.46
CA PRO A 44 -9.68 13.22 -4.16
C PRO A 44 -9.40 13.32 -2.65
N GLY A 45 -8.13 13.26 -2.25
CA GLY A 45 -7.73 13.21 -0.83
C GLY A 45 -7.98 11.85 -0.15
N GLY A 46 -8.29 10.82 -0.93
CA GLY A 46 -8.44 9.45 -0.46
C GLY A 46 -7.09 8.86 -0.06
N GLN A 47 -7.10 7.99 0.95
CA GLN A 47 -5.88 7.46 1.56
C GLN A 47 -5.91 5.94 1.68
N VAL A 48 -4.73 5.34 1.52
CA VAL A 48 -4.49 3.91 1.80
C VAL A 48 -3.82 3.80 3.16
N ILE A 49 -4.34 2.92 4.00
CA ILE A 49 -3.87 2.70 5.36
C ILE A 49 -3.36 1.27 5.45
N VAL A 50 -2.13 1.11 5.93
CA VAL A 50 -1.52 -0.19 6.16
C VAL A 50 -1.32 -0.36 7.65
N VAL A 51 -1.85 -1.46 8.19
CA VAL A 51 -1.63 -1.86 9.58
C VAL A 51 -0.92 -3.20 9.54
N ASP A 52 0.32 -3.24 10.01
CA ASP A 52 1.15 -4.45 9.92
C ASP A 52 2.19 -4.53 11.04
N VAL A 53 2.97 -5.60 11.03
CA VAL A 53 4.07 -5.83 11.98
C VAL A 53 5.43 -5.56 11.34
N ASP A 54 6.35 -4.93 12.08
CA ASP A 54 7.71 -4.68 11.61
C ASP A 54 8.55 -5.97 11.70
N ARG A 55 8.44 -6.80 10.66
CA ARG A 55 9.20 -8.03 10.45
C ARG A 55 9.47 -8.21 8.96
N PRO A 56 10.48 -9.03 8.58
CA PRO A 56 10.69 -9.40 7.19
C PRO A 56 9.44 -10.00 6.52
N THR A 57 9.25 -9.72 5.22
CA THR A 57 8.10 -10.23 4.44
C THR A 57 8.00 -11.75 4.41
N ASN A 58 9.13 -12.45 4.38
CA ASN A 58 9.18 -13.91 4.48
C ASN A 58 8.85 -14.46 5.89
N ARG A 59 8.48 -13.59 6.84
CA ARG A 59 8.06 -13.93 8.20
C ARG A 59 6.73 -13.26 8.56
N HIS A 60 5.84 -13.11 7.59
CA HIS A 60 4.49 -12.52 7.75
C HIS A 60 4.51 -11.14 8.42
N GLY A 61 5.34 -10.24 7.88
CA GLY A 61 5.36 -8.85 8.30
C GLY A 61 5.78 -7.93 7.16
N MET A 62 5.78 -6.64 7.43
CA MET A 62 6.12 -5.65 6.42
C MET A 62 7.12 -4.66 7.00
N PRO A 63 8.39 -4.67 6.56
CA PRO A 63 9.38 -3.70 7.03
C PRO A 63 8.94 -2.28 6.61
N PRO A 64 8.78 -1.32 7.55
CA PRO A 64 8.25 0.02 7.23
C PRO A 64 9.03 0.74 6.12
N LYS A 65 10.37 0.60 6.10
CA LYS A 65 11.21 1.21 5.05
C LYS A 65 10.92 0.64 3.66
N LEU A 66 10.67 -0.66 3.56
CA LEU A 66 10.28 -1.27 2.29
C LEU A 66 8.90 -0.74 1.88
N LEU A 67 7.93 -0.77 2.79
CA LEU A 67 6.59 -0.28 2.55
C LEU A 67 6.58 1.16 2.03
N PHE A 68 7.32 2.06 2.67
CA PHE A 68 7.39 3.46 2.27
C PHE A 68 7.95 3.62 0.86
N CYS A 69 9.04 2.88 0.57
CA CYS A 69 9.64 2.90 -0.75
C CYS A 69 8.66 2.40 -1.83
N GLU A 70 7.95 1.30 -1.58
CA GLU A 70 7.00 0.74 -2.54
C GLU A 70 5.87 1.73 -2.86
N PHE A 71 5.25 2.31 -1.83
CA PHE A 71 4.20 3.31 -1.99
C PHE A 71 4.71 4.56 -2.73
N GLU A 72 5.90 5.06 -2.36
CA GLU A 72 6.52 6.20 -3.02
C GLU A 72 6.82 5.94 -4.50
N ALA A 73 7.32 4.73 -4.83
CA ALA A 73 7.63 4.33 -6.21
C ALA A 73 6.41 4.39 -7.15
N VAL A 74 5.20 4.33 -6.58
CA VAL A 74 3.92 4.37 -7.31
C VAL A 74 3.23 5.74 -7.18
N GLY A 75 3.88 6.72 -6.56
CA GLY A 75 3.40 8.10 -6.44
C GLY A 75 2.46 8.33 -5.27
N TYR A 76 2.56 7.54 -4.21
CA TYR A 76 1.94 7.86 -2.93
C TYR A 76 2.91 8.65 -2.05
N LYS A 77 2.36 9.47 -1.17
CA LYS A 77 3.12 10.17 -0.13
C LYS A 77 2.75 9.62 1.24
N LEU A 78 3.74 9.32 2.07
CA LEU A 78 3.52 9.02 3.49
C LEU A 78 3.00 10.28 4.21
N VAL A 79 1.83 10.18 4.83
CA VAL A 79 1.17 11.26 5.57
C VAL A 79 1.33 11.09 7.07
N GLU A 80 1.29 9.85 7.56
CA GLU A 80 1.40 9.53 8.97
C GLU A 80 1.98 8.14 9.16
N PHE A 81 2.85 7.99 10.15
CA PHE A 81 3.35 6.71 10.62
C PHE A 81 3.34 6.70 12.15
N ILE A 82 2.72 5.68 12.73
CA ILE A 82 2.62 5.53 14.18
C ILE A 82 3.01 4.10 14.54
N GLU A 83 4.07 3.96 15.34
CA GLU A 83 4.40 2.70 15.97
C GLU A 83 3.35 2.33 17.04
N LYS A 84 3.00 1.06 17.11
CA LYS A 84 2.03 0.47 18.03
C LYS A 84 2.67 -0.73 18.74
N PRO A 85 3.60 -0.48 19.67
CA PRO A 85 4.32 -1.56 20.36
C PRO A 85 3.38 -2.44 21.20
N ASP A 86 2.22 -1.92 21.61
CA ASP A 86 1.14 -2.64 22.29
C ASP A 86 0.56 -3.81 21.49
N ILE A 87 0.60 -3.73 20.16
CA ILE A 87 0.21 -4.82 19.24
C ILE A 87 1.39 -5.33 18.41
N ALA A 88 2.62 -5.01 18.81
CA ALA A 88 3.86 -5.30 18.07
C ALA A 88 3.78 -4.91 16.58
N GLY A 89 3.07 -3.82 16.28
CA GLY A 89 2.76 -3.40 14.92
C GLY A 89 2.91 -1.90 14.71
N TYR A 90 2.42 -1.43 13.57
CA TYR A 90 2.40 -0.02 13.21
C TYR A 90 1.16 0.31 12.38
N PHE A 91 0.90 1.61 12.27
CA PHE A 91 -0.09 2.21 11.40
C PHE A 91 0.62 3.16 10.44
N ALA A 92 0.44 2.97 9.14
CA ALA A 92 0.99 3.84 8.10
C ALA A 92 -0.14 4.35 7.20
N ARG A 93 -0.13 5.65 6.87
CA ARG A 93 -1.13 6.30 6.04
C ARG A 93 -0.49 6.96 4.83
N PHE A 94 -1.00 6.64 3.65
CA PHE A 94 -0.50 7.13 2.38
C PHE A 94 -1.59 7.83 1.60
N GLU A 95 -1.23 8.92 0.93
CA GLU A 95 -2.13 9.67 0.06
C GLU A 95 -1.62 9.62 -1.38
N ALA A 96 -2.53 9.38 -2.33
CA ALA A 96 -2.19 9.43 -3.75
C ALA A 96 -2.05 10.88 -4.17
N THR A 97 -0.82 11.34 -4.38
CA THR A 97 -0.55 12.73 -4.80
C THR A 97 -0.16 12.78 -6.28
N GLY A 98 -0.71 13.74 -7.02
CA GLY A 98 -0.38 13.93 -8.43
C GLY A 98 -0.81 12.78 -9.35
N PRO A 99 -0.36 12.80 -10.63
CA PRO A 99 -0.66 11.72 -11.57
C PRO A 99 0.02 10.42 -11.15
N ALA A 100 -0.59 9.29 -11.49
CA ALA A 100 0.01 7.98 -11.28
C ALA A 100 1.34 7.85 -12.05
N VAL A 101 2.33 7.21 -11.43
CA VAL A 101 3.57 6.84 -12.12
C VAL A 101 3.23 5.81 -13.20
N ALA A 102 3.69 6.01 -14.43
CA ALA A 102 3.49 5.03 -15.49
C ALA A 102 4.13 3.68 -15.10
N PRO A 103 3.46 2.52 -15.30
CA PRO A 103 3.99 1.23 -14.84
C PRO A 103 5.43 0.94 -15.27
N ALA A 104 5.78 1.27 -16.52
CA ALA A 104 7.14 1.09 -17.05
C ALA A 104 8.22 1.98 -16.37
N LYS A 105 7.84 2.97 -15.57
CA LYS A 105 8.75 3.85 -14.82
C LYS A 105 8.87 3.49 -13.34
N ILE A 106 8.05 2.55 -12.84
CA ILE A 106 8.11 2.09 -11.46
C ILE A 106 9.41 1.30 -11.28
N LYS A 107 10.17 1.61 -10.23
CA LYS A 107 11.42 0.93 -9.89
C LYS A 107 11.22 0.10 -8.63
N GLY A 108 11.66 -1.14 -8.67
CA GLY A 108 11.60 -2.04 -7.51
C GLY A 108 12.49 -1.57 -6.37
N CYS A 109 11.94 -1.62 -5.16
CA CYS A 109 12.60 -1.45 -3.89
C CYS A 109 13.23 -2.76 -3.42
N ALA A 110 14.33 -2.67 -2.68
CA ALA A 110 15.00 -3.81 -2.08
C ALA A 110 14.91 -3.74 -0.55
N GLN A 111 14.73 -4.89 0.11
CA GLN A 111 15.05 -5.04 1.53
C GLN A 111 16.56 -4.96 1.66
N ARG A 112 17.10 -3.83 2.11
CA ARG A 112 18.47 -3.75 2.61
C ARG A 112 18.46 -3.95 4.11
#